data_AF-A0A8H8NWL5-F1
#
_entry.id   AF-A0A8H8NWL5-F1
#
_cell.length_a   1.000
_cell.length_b   1.000
_cell.length_c   1.000
_cell.angle_alpha   90.00
_cell.angle_beta   90.00
_cell.angle_gamma   90.00
#
_symmetry.space_group_name_H-M   'P 1'
#
loop_
_entity.id
_entity.type
_entity.pdbx_description
1 polymer ?
#
loop_
_entity_poly.entity_id
_entity_poly.type
_entity_poly.pdbx_seq_one_letter_code
_entity_poly.pdbx_strand_id
1 'polypeptide(L)'
;MAILSSPQFEDYILLNFGRMLDLSYFKPVKDQKQAMFKMTIARLRTSPITRWFALLDTKLCASVIEGTLQPQLYIDWIRDLEIIVKDKLVQDSPSKETRILLANWLSSPAQSQFKSSGTQRPYSCRPHTLTRTMARKCGLDLYPTTMDCTCAVAFGVPQQVEYDVSCTPLSSTPHPHEWIHGTPTEFLVLLAEINASRDGCPRARGWKDIEHELVTWMGRPTQHDETWESWMVVAWLAVQESWRLTLLAYLYLAVCGASSDEPRVQMCVSQILQVIGTVKKHESPHASIPFFIQYLIASKVGICASREKHRWIRNKMLNKTETKFWKVQVEEFVPVLEHLWHGAGSGGRPVRWCDYVYSREVIPIVL
;
A
#
# COMPACT_ATOMS: atom_id res chain seq x y z
N MET A 1 -5.82 24.59 16.42
CA MET A 1 -5.74 23.78 17.65
C MET A 1 -7.12 23.51 18.27
N ALA A 2 -7.98 24.51 18.46
CA ALA A 2 -9.30 24.34 19.11
C ALA A 2 -10.19 23.22 18.51
N ILE A 3 -10.17 23.05 17.18
CA ILE A 3 -10.96 22.00 16.49
C ILE A 3 -10.54 20.59 16.92
N LEU A 4 -9.24 20.34 17.12
CA LEU A 4 -8.75 19.01 17.48
C LEU A 4 -9.14 18.64 18.91
N SER A 5 -9.23 19.61 19.81
CA SER A 5 -9.65 19.38 21.19
C SER A 5 -11.18 19.33 21.36
N SER A 6 -11.94 19.60 20.30
CA SER A 6 -13.40 19.57 20.35
C SER A 6 -13.90 18.13 20.59
N PRO A 7 -14.92 17.94 21.44
CA PRO A 7 -15.58 16.63 21.59
C PRO A 7 -16.18 16.14 20.26
N GLN A 8 -16.62 17.06 19.38
CA GLN A 8 -17.19 16.75 18.07
C GLN A 8 -16.14 16.19 17.07
N PHE A 9 -14.85 16.31 17.37
CA PHE A 9 -13.80 15.83 16.49
C PHE A 9 -13.84 14.30 16.33
N GLU A 10 -14.05 13.56 17.43
CA GLU A 10 -14.10 12.10 17.38
C GLU A 10 -15.30 11.63 16.53
N ASP A 11 -16.45 12.28 16.70
CA ASP A 11 -17.65 12.00 15.89
C ASP A 11 -17.42 12.27 14.40
N TYR A 12 -16.75 13.36 14.06
CA TYR A 12 -16.39 13.67 12.68
C TYR A 12 -15.50 12.60 12.04
N ILE A 13 -14.46 12.14 12.76
CA ILE A 13 -13.57 11.08 12.26
C ILE A 13 -14.35 9.76 12.09
N LEU A 14 -15.15 9.38 13.08
CA LEU A 14 -15.93 8.14 13.02
C LEU A 14 -16.99 8.15 11.91
N LEU A 15 -17.64 9.28 11.68
CA LEU A 15 -18.62 9.43 10.60
C LEU A 15 -17.97 9.20 9.24
N ASN A 16 -16.83 9.83 8.97
CA ASN A 16 -16.14 9.67 7.70
C ASN A 16 -15.48 8.28 7.55
N PHE A 17 -14.93 7.74 8.63
CA PHE A 17 -14.43 6.37 8.64
C PHE A 17 -15.57 5.37 8.37
N GLY A 18 -16.76 5.60 8.92
CA GLY A 18 -17.98 4.86 8.60
C GLY A 18 -18.35 4.93 7.12
N ARG A 19 -18.37 6.14 6.53
CA ARG A 19 -18.59 6.33 5.08
C ARG A 19 -17.58 5.56 4.24
N MET A 20 -16.30 5.54 4.64
CA MET A 20 -15.25 4.79 3.95
C MET A 20 -15.52 3.27 3.99
N LEU A 21 -15.87 2.73 5.16
CA LEU A 21 -16.22 1.32 5.32
C LEU A 21 -17.49 0.94 4.55
N ASP A 22 -18.44 1.86 4.39
CA ASP A 22 -19.68 1.56 3.66
C ASP A 22 -19.44 1.45 2.14
N LEU A 23 -18.32 1.99 1.66
CA LEU A 23 -17.87 1.86 0.28
C LEU A 23 -16.99 0.61 0.06
N SER A 24 -16.44 -0.01 1.11
CA SER A 24 -15.56 -1.17 0.94
C SER A 24 -16.32 -2.35 0.37
N TYR A 25 -15.66 -3.12 -0.49
CA TYR A 25 -16.28 -4.30 -1.10
C TYR A 25 -16.64 -5.35 -0.05
N PHE A 26 -15.74 -5.58 0.90
CA PHE A 26 -15.99 -6.44 2.05
C PHE A 26 -16.45 -5.58 3.22
N LYS A 27 -17.73 -5.70 3.57
CA LYS A 27 -18.32 -4.92 4.65
C LYS A 27 -18.08 -5.62 5.98
N PRO A 28 -17.53 -4.92 6.98
CA PRO A 28 -17.38 -5.47 8.32
C PRO A 28 -18.76 -5.64 8.97
N VAL A 29 -18.90 -6.68 9.79
CA VAL A 29 -20.10 -6.92 10.61
C VAL A 29 -20.28 -5.79 11.63
N LYS A 30 -21.50 -5.58 12.14
CA LYS A 30 -21.79 -4.55 13.15
C LYS A 30 -20.82 -4.58 14.33
N ASP A 31 -20.55 -5.74 14.90
CA ASP A 31 -19.64 -5.89 16.05
C ASP A 31 -18.19 -5.58 15.67
N GLN A 32 -17.76 -5.98 14.47
CA GLN A 32 -16.45 -5.64 13.93
C GLN A 32 -16.32 -4.14 13.67
N LYS A 33 -17.33 -3.50 13.07
CA LYS A 33 -17.39 -2.05 12.85
C LYS A 33 -17.27 -1.29 14.17
N GLN A 34 -17.97 -1.73 15.21
CA GLN A 34 -17.85 -1.17 16.56
C GLN A 34 -16.47 -1.37 17.18
N ALA A 35 -15.88 -2.56 17.04
CA ALA A 35 -14.52 -2.82 17.52
C ALA A 35 -13.50 -1.90 16.84
N MET A 36 -13.62 -1.70 15.53
CA MET A 36 -12.79 -0.76 14.78
C MET A 36 -12.99 0.69 15.24
N PHE A 37 -14.23 1.13 15.46
CA PHE A 37 -14.51 2.46 15.98
C PHE A 37 -13.88 2.68 17.36
N LYS A 38 -14.00 1.69 18.27
CA LYS A 38 -13.35 1.74 19.59
C LYS A 38 -11.83 1.84 19.47
N MET A 39 -11.23 1.07 18.57
CA MET A 39 -9.78 1.11 18.32
C MET A 39 -9.35 2.49 17.78
N THR A 40 -10.11 3.06 16.84
CA THR A 40 -9.87 4.40 16.30
C THR A 40 -9.95 5.46 17.40
N ILE A 41 -11.01 5.47 18.21
CA ILE A 41 -11.13 6.39 19.37
C ILE A 41 -9.93 6.27 20.30
N ALA A 42 -9.56 5.03 20.68
CA ALA A 42 -8.43 4.80 21.58
C ALA A 42 -7.16 5.45 21.03
N ARG A 43 -6.91 5.33 19.70
CA ARG A 43 -5.76 5.94 19.02
C ARG A 43 -5.87 7.47 18.89
N LEU A 44 -7.05 8.02 18.67
CA LEU A 44 -7.27 9.47 18.67
C LEU A 44 -7.00 10.10 20.06
N ARG A 45 -7.12 9.31 21.13
CA ARG A 45 -6.88 9.75 22.50
C ARG A 45 -5.44 9.54 22.96
N THR A 46 -4.60 8.81 22.23
CA THR A 46 -3.20 8.59 22.64
C THR A 46 -2.33 9.83 22.48
N SER A 47 -2.57 10.67 21.46
CA SER A 47 -1.77 11.88 21.25
C SER A 47 -2.49 12.94 20.42
N PRO A 48 -2.14 14.24 20.56
CA PRO A 48 -2.63 15.28 19.65
C PRO A 48 -2.19 15.07 18.18
N ILE A 49 -1.05 14.42 17.95
CA ILE A 49 -0.53 14.15 16.61
C ILE A 49 -1.36 13.07 15.90
N THR A 50 -1.79 12.02 16.60
CA THR A 50 -2.67 11.00 16.00
C THR A 50 -4.01 11.62 15.56
N ARG A 51 -4.50 12.64 16.26
CA ARG A 51 -5.67 13.44 15.82
C ARG A 51 -5.38 14.20 14.52
N TRP A 52 -4.22 14.84 14.41
CA TRP A 52 -3.82 15.50 13.16
C TRP A 52 -3.73 14.52 11.98
N PHE A 53 -3.08 13.37 12.16
CA PHE A 53 -3.01 12.35 11.12
C PHE A 53 -4.38 11.83 10.73
N ALA A 54 -5.24 11.54 11.70
CA ALA A 54 -6.60 11.08 11.41
C ALA A 54 -7.42 12.15 10.67
N LEU A 55 -7.24 13.44 10.98
CA LEU A 55 -7.89 14.53 10.26
C LEU A 55 -7.41 14.61 8.80
N LEU A 56 -6.10 14.54 8.58
CA LEU A 56 -5.52 14.53 7.23
C LEU A 56 -6.03 13.32 6.43
N ASP A 57 -5.95 12.14 7.05
CA ASP A 57 -6.42 10.87 6.50
C ASP A 57 -7.89 10.96 6.08
N THR A 58 -8.73 11.44 6.99
CA THR A 58 -10.16 11.62 6.78
C THR A 58 -10.45 12.60 5.66
N LYS A 59 -9.79 13.77 5.64
CA LYS A 59 -10.00 14.77 4.58
C LYS A 59 -9.53 14.26 3.21
N LEU A 60 -8.41 13.54 3.17
CA LEU A 60 -7.91 12.92 1.97
C LEU A 60 -8.91 11.89 1.44
N CYS A 61 -9.37 10.98 2.31
CA CYS A 61 -10.38 9.99 1.95
C CYS A 61 -11.69 10.65 1.48
N ALA A 62 -12.19 11.68 2.18
CA ALA A 62 -13.38 12.41 1.77
C ALA A 62 -13.20 13.04 0.38
N SER A 63 -12.07 13.69 0.13
CA SER A 63 -11.77 14.32 -1.17
C SER A 63 -11.66 13.30 -2.30
N VAL A 64 -11.08 12.13 -2.03
CA VAL A 64 -11.01 11.02 -2.99
C VAL A 64 -12.40 10.45 -3.28
N ILE A 65 -13.22 10.24 -2.24
CA ILE A 65 -14.60 9.73 -2.37
C ILE A 65 -15.45 10.70 -3.19
N GLU A 66 -15.31 12.00 -2.93
CA GLU A 66 -16.05 13.08 -3.60
C GLU A 66 -15.48 13.43 -4.98
N GLY A 67 -14.31 12.90 -5.35
CA GLY A 67 -13.63 13.21 -6.61
C GLY A 67 -13.13 14.65 -6.68
N THR A 68 -12.95 15.31 -5.54
CA THR A 68 -12.55 16.71 -5.39
C THR A 68 -11.07 16.87 -5.03
N LEU A 69 -10.31 15.78 -5.03
CA LEU A 69 -8.89 15.79 -4.67
C LEU A 69 -8.11 16.76 -5.55
N GLN A 70 -7.58 17.82 -4.92
CA GLN A 70 -6.64 18.76 -5.51
C GLN A 70 -5.24 18.43 -4.98
N PRO A 71 -4.31 17.91 -5.81
CA PRO A 71 -2.96 17.53 -5.38
C PRO A 71 -2.24 18.62 -4.59
N GLN A 72 -2.36 19.88 -5.05
CA GLN A 72 -1.71 21.01 -4.42
C GLN A 72 -2.19 21.25 -2.98
N LEU A 73 -3.50 21.10 -2.73
CA LEU A 73 -4.08 21.28 -1.39
C LEU A 73 -3.54 20.22 -0.41
N TYR A 74 -3.32 19.00 -0.90
CA TYR A 74 -2.74 17.93 -0.10
C TYR A 74 -1.26 18.16 0.22
N ILE A 75 -0.48 18.60 -0.77
CA ILE A 75 0.92 19.00 -0.58
C ILE A 75 1.04 20.10 0.47
N ASP A 76 0.15 21.09 0.41
CA ASP A 76 0.15 22.19 1.37
C ASP A 76 -0.21 21.69 2.78
N TRP A 77 -1.20 20.80 2.92
CA TRP A 77 -1.54 20.18 4.22
C TRP A 77 -0.40 19.34 4.80
N ILE A 78 0.30 18.56 3.97
CA ILE A 78 1.49 17.82 4.38
C ILE A 78 2.56 18.78 4.91
N ARG A 79 2.82 19.86 4.17
CA ARG A 79 3.85 20.84 4.53
C ARG A 79 3.54 21.52 5.86
N ASP A 80 2.27 21.88 6.08
CA ASP A 80 1.83 22.45 7.35
C ASP A 80 2.02 21.47 8.50
N LEU A 81 1.68 20.19 8.30
CA LEU A 81 1.93 19.15 9.30
C LEU A 81 3.43 18.94 9.55
N GLU A 82 4.27 19.05 8.53
CA GLU A 82 5.72 18.96 8.66
C GLU A 82 6.26 20.04 9.57
N ILE A 83 5.82 21.27 9.34
CA ILE A 83 6.21 22.43 10.15
C ILE A 83 5.76 22.21 11.60
N ILE A 84 4.52 21.79 11.82
CA ILE A 84 3.96 21.52 13.15
C ILE A 84 4.74 20.42 13.87
N VAL A 85 5.04 19.31 13.20
CA VAL A 85 5.78 18.20 13.79
C VAL A 85 7.22 18.62 14.08
N LYS A 86 7.89 19.32 13.16
CA LYS A 86 9.25 19.83 13.39
C LYS A 86 9.30 20.79 14.58
N ASP A 87 8.39 21.74 14.67
CA ASP A 87 8.31 22.68 15.79
C ASP A 87 8.13 21.95 17.13
N LYS A 88 7.21 20.97 17.18
CA LYS A 88 7.00 20.09 18.34
C LYS A 88 8.25 19.29 18.71
N LEU A 89 8.95 18.72 17.73
CA LEU A 89 10.17 17.94 17.94
C LEU A 89 11.34 18.80 18.45
N VAL A 90 11.38 20.08 18.09
CA VAL A 90 12.38 21.05 18.57
C VAL A 90 12.08 21.52 19.99
N GLN A 91 10.79 21.68 20.33
CA GLN A 91 10.35 22.13 21.65
C GLN A 91 10.45 21.03 22.73
N ASP A 92 10.24 19.75 22.38
CA ASP A 92 10.28 18.63 23.32
C ASP A 92 11.58 17.80 23.20
N SER A 93 12.51 17.98 24.16
CA SER A 93 13.64 17.05 24.44
C SER A 93 13.11 15.61 24.59
N PRO A 94 13.86 14.53 24.26
CA PRO A 94 13.37 13.28 23.68
C PRO A 94 12.42 12.50 24.59
N SER A 95 11.20 13.00 24.70
CA SER A 95 10.13 12.42 25.47
C SER A 95 9.60 11.19 24.72
N LYS A 96 8.74 10.43 25.41
CA LYS A 96 8.03 9.32 24.79
C LYS A 96 7.11 9.82 23.66
N GLU A 97 6.54 11.02 23.79
CA GLU A 97 5.81 11.67 22.69
C GLU A 97 6.72 11.95 21.49
N THR A 98 7.91 12.53 21.66
CA THR A 98 8.85 12.84 20.56
C THR A 98 9.18 11.60 19.71
N ARG A 99 9.30 10.43 20.35
CA ARG A 99 9.51 9.14 19.66
C ARG A 99 8.28 8.67 18.88
N ILE A 100 7.07 8.86 19.43
CA ILE A 100 5.80 8.52 18.76
C ILE A 100 5.52 9.49 17.59
N LEU A 101 5.85 10.78 17.76
CA LEU A 101 5.75 11.83 16.75
C LEU A 101 6.62 11.50 15.55
N LEU A 102 7.88 11.16 15.80
CA LEU A 102 8.80 10.74 14.76
C LEU A 102 8.32 9.47 14.05
N ALA A 103 7.76 8.51 14.80
CA ALA A 103 7.24 7.27 14.23
C ALA A 103 6.06 7.50 13.25
N ASN A 104 5.10 8.31 13.68
CA ASN A 104 3.93 8.62 12.85
C ASN A 104 4.28 9.53 11.66
N TRP A 105 5.21 10.47 11.85
CA TRP A 105 5.69 11.38 10.80
C TRP A 105 6.42 10.67 9.67
N LEU A 106 7.33 9.77 10.01
CA LEU A 106 8.14 9.03 9.03
C LEU A 106 7.34 7.98 8.26
N SER A 107 6.13 7.64 8.71
CA SER A 107 5.24 6.74 7.97
C SER A 107 4.30 7.50 7.01
N SER A 108 4.49 8.83 6.87
CA SER A 108 3.76 9.66 5.91
C SER A 108 4.42 9.55 4.53
N PRO A 109 3.70 9.14 3.47
CA PRO A 109 4.26 8.94 2.12
C PRO A 109 4.88 10.20 1.48
N ALA A 110 4.72 11.38 2.09
CA ALA A 110 5.22 12.67 1.64
C ALA A 110 6.74 12.79 1.43
N GLN A 111 7.57 11.98 2.10
CA GLN A 111 9.03 12.18 2.05
C GLN A 111 9.68 11.78 0.72
N SER A 112 9.05 10.92 -0.09
CA SER A 112 9.65 10.40 -1.32
C SER A 112 9.72 11.42 -2.46
N GLN A 113 9.08 12.59 -2.34
CA GLN A 113 8.97 13.57 -3.45
C GLN A 113 10.07 14.63 -3.51
N PHE A 114 10.87 14.84 -2.45
CA PHE A 114 11.71 16.06 -2.35
C PHE A 114 13.20 15.90 -2.68
N LYS A 115 13.64 14.77 -3.23
CA LYS A 115 15.06 14.57 -3.62
C LYS A 115 15.20 14.11 -5.07
N SER A 116 14.87 14.98 -6.01
CA SER A 116 15.40 14.91 -7.37
C SER A 116 15.95 16.28 -7.79
N SER A 117 17.18 16.59 -7.36
CA SER A 117 18.00 17.61 -8.03
C SER A 117 19.32 16.97 -8.45
N GLY A 118 19.72 17.29 -9.68
CA GLY A 118 20.41 16.36 -10.56
C GLY A 118 21.90 16.16 -10.31
N THR A 119 22.37 14.96 -10.66
CA THR A 119 23.65 14.76 -11.35
C THR A 119 23.64 13.38 -12.00
N GLN A 120 23.69 13.32 -13.34
CA GLN A 120 23.87 12.08 -14.09
C GLN A 120 25.24 11.47 -13.76
N ARG A 121 25.25 10.24 -13.27
CA ARG A 121 26.43 9.36 -13.24
C ARG A 121 26.04 7.94 -13.69
N PRO A 122 27.00 7.16 -14.25
CA PRO A 122 26.70 5.85 -14.79
C PRO A 122 26.47 4.83 -13.68
N TYR A 123 25.44 4.00 -13.89
CA TYR A 123 25.06 2.75 -13.22
C TYR A 123 25.90 2.31 -12.02
N SER A 124 25.42 2.67 -10.83
CA SER A 124 25.64 1.91 -9.60
C SER A 124 24.36 2.02 -8.78
N CYS A 125 23.61 0.92 -8.66
CA CYS A 125 22.48 0.79 -7.74
C CYS A 125 23.02 0.86 -6.30
N ARG A 126 23.27 2.06 -5.79
CA ARG A 126 23.47 2.29 -4.35
C ARG A 126 22.29 3.08 -3.81
N PRO A 127 21.49 2.51 -2.90
CA PRO A 127 20.50 3.28 -2.19
C PRO A 127 21.21 4.22 -1.21
N HIS A 128 20.98 5.52 -1.34
CA HIS A 128 21.26 6.47 -0.26
C HIS A 128 20.15 6.31 0.79
N THR A 129 20.27 5.30 1.65
CA THR A 129 19.32 5.03 2.73
C THR A 129 19.58 5.98 3.90
N LEU A 130 18.60 6.80 4.23
CA LEU A 130 18.55 7.51 5.51
C LEU A 130 17.90 6.56 6.52
N THR A 131 18.62 5.54 6.96
CA THR A 131 18.09 4.44 7.77
C THR A 131 17.86 4.91 9.21
N ARG A 132 16.61 4.88 9.70
CA ARG A 132 16.31 4.94 11.14
C ARG A 132 15.30 3.85 11.51
N THR A 133 15.75 2.97 12.39
CA THR A 133 15.00 1.82 12.90
C THR A 133 13.84 2.29 13.78
N MET A 134 12.59 1.96 13.42
CA MET A 134 11.46 2.02 14.35
C MET A 134 11.39 0.73 15.13
N ALA A 135 12.22 0.63 16.17
CA ALA A 135 12.19 -0.48 17.10
C ALA A 135 11.26 -0.16 18.29
N ARG A 136 10.47 -1.18 18.67
CA ARG A 136 9.77 -1.33 19.95
C ARG A 136 8.48 -0.53 20.13
N LYS A 137 7.41 -1.04 19.52
CA LYS A 137 6.25 -1.53 20.28
C LYS A 137 5.39 -2.43 19.41
N CYS A 138 5.06 -3.62 19.93
CA CYS A 138 4.22 -4.65 19.35
C CYS A 138 2.80 -4.15 19.01
N GLY A 139 2.71 -3.44 17.90
CA GLY A 139 1.49 -2.89 17.36
C GLY A 139 1.93 -2.12 16.14
N LEU A 140 2.21 -2.85 15.06
CA LEU A 140 2.28 -2.24 13.73
C LEU A 140 1.04 -1.36 13.64
N ASP A 141 1.25 -0.06 13.53
CA ASP A 141 0.19 0.80 13.06
C ASP A 141 0.04 0.39 11.58
N LEU A 142 -0.84 -0.60 11.37
CA LEU A 142 -0.95 -1.37 10.12
C LEU A 142 -1.27 -0.46 8.94
N TYR A 143 -1.92 0.66 9.20
CA TYR A 143 -2.30 1.62 8.18
C TYR A 143 -1.09 2.37 7.60
N PRO A 144 -0.28 3.11 8.39
CA PRO A 144 0.96 3.71 7.87
C PRO A 144 1.93 2.69 7.28
N THR A 145 2.01 1.49 7.87
CA THR A 145 2.86 0.41 7.35
C THR A 145 2.42 -0.06 5.97
N THR A 146 1.10 -0.24 5.77
CA THR A 146 0.53 -0.58 4.46
C THR A 146 0.90 0.49 3.45
N MET A 147 0.74 1.77 3.77
CA MET A 147 1.02 2.86 2.84
C MET A 147 2.51 2.95 2.48
N ASP A 148 3.42 2.91 3.46
CA ASP A 148 4.87 2.94 3.18
C ASP A 148 5.30 1.75 2.32
N CYS A 149 4.93 0.53 2.71
CA CYS A 149 5.32 -0.68 2.01
C CYS A 149 4.73 -0.76 0.59
N THR A 150 3.46 -0.39 0.42
CA THR A 150 2.82 -0.37 -0.91
C THR A 150 3.36 0.75 -1.78
N CYS A 151 3.69 1.92 -1.23
CA CYS A 151 4.38 2.98 -1.95
C CYS A 151 5.78 2.55 -2.38
N ALA A 152 6.54 1.86 -1.53
CA ALA A 152 7.86 1.33 -1.87
C ALA A 152 7.81 0.38 -3.09
N VAL A 153 6.75 -0.44 -3.20
CA VAL A 153 6.50 -1.28 -4.38
C VAL A 153 6.03 -0.46 -5.57
N ALA A 154 5.09 0.44 -5.34
CA ALA A 154 4.48 1.24 -6.38
C ALA A 154 5.56 2.08 -7.07
N PHE A 155 6.26 2.93 -6.34
CA PHE A 155 7.28 3.82 -6.88
C PHE A 155 8.63 3.15 -7.13
N GLY A 156 8.85 1.92 -6.67
CA GLY A 156 10.16 1.28 -6.76
C GLY A 156 11.25 2.08 -6.04
N VAL A 157 10.91 2.57 -4.84
CA VAL A 157 11.81 3.30 -3.93
C VAL A 157 11.97 2.50 -2.64
N PRO A 158 13.05 2.69 -1.88
CA PRO A 158 13.16 2.14 -0.53
C PRO A 158 11.96 2.50 0.33
N GLN A 159 11.51 1.56 1.18
CA GLN A 159 10.55 1.90 2.22
C GLN A 159 11.17 2.93 3.18
N GLN A 160 10.36 3.84 3.69
CA GLN A 160 10.82 4.96 4.50
C GLN A 160 11.18 4.53 5.92
N VAL A 161 10.52 3.47 6.40
CA VAL A 161 10.68 2.96 7.76
C VAL A 161 11.26 1.55 7.74
N GLU A 162 12.27 1.30 8.58
CA GLU A 162 12.71 -0.05 8.89
C GLU A 162 11.77 -0.63 9.97
N TYR A 163 10.92 -1.57 9.56
CA TYR A 163 9.98 -2.26 10.42
C TYR A 163 10.62 -3.46 11.11
N ASP A 164 10.41 -3.58 12.42
CA ASP A 164 10.75 -4.79 13.17
C ASP A 164 9.63 -5.84 13.01
N VAL A 165 9.90 -6.80 12.13
CA VAL A 165 9.01 -7.91 11.76
C VAL A 165 9.15 -9.14 12.66
N SER A 166 10.12 -9.13 13.59
CA SER A 166 10.35 -10.24 14.53
C SER A 166 9.24 -10.40 15.58
N CYS A 167 8.39 -9.39 15.72
CA CYS A 167 7.39 -9.27 16.76
C CYS A 167 5.96 -9.46 16.21
N THR A 168 5.47 -10.69 16.05
CA THR A 168 4.00 -10.90 16.19
C THR A 168 3.58 -12.36 16.42
N PRO A 169 2.88 -12.66 17.52
CA PRO A 169 1.70 -13.52 17.43
C PRO A 169 0.58 -12.70 16.79
N LEU A 170 0.10 -13.13 15.62
CA LEU A 170 -1.04 -12.49 14.96
C LEU A 170 -2.30 -12.65 15.82
N SER A 171 -3.00 -11.54 16.08
CA SER A 171 -4.33 -11.59 16.66
C SER A 171 -5.27 -12.32 15.72
N SER A 172 -6.17 -13.14 16.26
CA SER A 172 -7.22 -13.82 15.47
C SER A 172 -8.29 -12.86 14.92
N THR A 173 -8.30 -11.60 15.37
CA THR A 173 -9.27 -10.58 14.94
C THR A 173 -8.78 -9.81 13.71
N PRO A 174 -9.55 -9.75 12.61
CA PRO A 174 -9.19 -8.97 11.43
C PRO A 174 -9.03 -7.49 11.76
N HIS A 175 -7.97 -6.89 11.23
CA HIS A 175 -7.72 -5.47 11.41
C HIS A 175 -8.46 -4.64 10.34
N PRO A 176 -8.72 -3.33 10.58
CA PRO A 176 -9.42 -2.48 9.63
C PRO A 176 -8.86 -2.47 8.20
N HIS A 177 -7.54 -2.58 8.04
CA HIS A 177 -6.88 -2.56 6.74
C HIS A 177 -7.22 -3.79 5.89
N GLU A 178 -7.47 -4.96 6.52
CA GLU A 178 -7.82 -6.18 5.81
C GLU A 178 -9.15 -6.03 5.07
N TRP A 179 -10.08 -5.25 5.64
CA TRP A 179 -11.38 -4.96 5.03
C TRP A 179 -11.27 -3.95 3.87
N ILE A 180 -10.35 -2.98 3.99
CA ILE A 180 -10.20 -1.91 3.01
C ILE A 180 -9.40 -2.40 1.79
N HIS A 181 -8.32 -3.15 2.02
CA HIS A 181 -7.38 -3.56 0.96
C HIS A 181 -7.45 -5.06 0.61
N GLY A 182 -8.19 -5.86 1.39
CA GLY A 182 -8.24 -7.32 1.22
C GLY A 182 -6.92 -8.02 1.51
N THR A 183 -5.96 -7.32 2.12
CA THR A 183 -4.61 -7.83 2.41
C THR A 183 -4.57 -8.39 3.82
N PRO A 184 -4.30 -9.69 4.02
CA PRO A 184 -3.97 -10.24 5.32
C PRO A 184 -2.81 -9.51 5.99
N THR A 185 -2.86 -9.38 7.31
CA THR A 185 -1.77 -8.76 8.10
C THR A 185 -0.41 -9.44 7.82
N GLU A 186 -0.38 -10.76 7.67
CA GLU A 186 0.84 -11.53 7.35
C GLU A 186 1.51 -11.07 6.06
N PHE A 187 0.71 -10.72 5.06
CA PHE A 187 1.23 -10.27 3.77
C PHE A 187 1.83 -8.88 3.83
N LEU A 188 1.38 -8.02 4.76
CA LEU A 188 2.06 -6.74 5.02
C LEU A 188 3.43 -6.94 5.67
N VAL A 189 3.54 -7.89 6.60
CA VAL A 189 4.82 -8.25 7.22
C VAL A 189 5.78 -8.78 6.16
N LEU A 190 5.33 -9.74 5.35
CA LEU A 190 6.14 -10.28 4.24
C LEU A 190 6.50 -9.21 3.21
N LEU A 191 5.60 -8.27 2.91
CA LEU A 191 5.90 -7.15 2.00
C LEU A 191 7.02 -6.25 2.54
N ALA A 192 6.98 -5.91 3.84
CA ALA A 192 8.03 -5.14 4.50
C ALA A 192 9.38 -5.87 4.44
N GLU A 193 9.37 -7.19 4.59
CA GLU A 193 10.57 -8.01 4.46
C GLU A 193 11.10 -8.09 3.03
N ILE A 194 10.23 -8.28 2.05
CA ILE A 194 10.63 -8.26 0.63
C ILE A 194 11.31 -6.94 0.29
N ASN A 195 10.74 -5.81 0.74
CA ASN A 195 11.33 -4.49 0.56
C ASN A 195 12.70 -4.40 1.24
N ALA A 196 12.82 -4.86 2.49
CA ALA A 196 14.10 -4.87 3.20
C ALA A 196 15.16 -5.74 2.50
N SER A 197 14.79 -6.91 1.98
CA SER A 197 15.66 -7.80 1.21
C SER A 197 16.09 -7.17 -0.12
N ARG A 198 15.15 -6.55 -0.85
CA ARG A 198 15.42 -5.81 -2.10
C ARG A 198 16.44 -4.69 -1.88
N ASP A 199 16.30 -3.97 -0.77
CA ASP A 199 17.14 -2.81 -0.46
C ASP A 199 18.49 -3.21 0.17
N GLY A 200 18.76 -4.50 0.33
CA GLY A 200 20.02 -5.02 0.86
C GLY A 200 20.20 -4.78 2.35
N CYS A 201 19.10 -4.71 3.13
CA CYS A 201 19.18 -4.53 4.57
C CYS A 201 19.92 -5.72 5.22
N PRO A 202 20.95 -5.49 6.06
CA PRO A 202 21.71 -6.57 6.70
C PRO A 202 20.89 -7.49 7.61
N ARG A 203 19.73 -7.02 8.09
CA ARG A 203 18.80 -7.78 8.94
C ARG A 203 17.72 -8.52 8.15
N ALA A 204 17.65 -8.30 6.85
CA ALA A 204 16.61 -8.91 6.03
C ALA A 204 16.77 -10.43 5.99
N ARG A 205 15.64 -11.14 6.02
CA ARG A 205 15.60 -12.60 5.86
C ARG A 205 16.01 -13.00 4.44
N GLY A 206 16.46 -14.25 4.31
CA GLY A 206 16.74 -14.82 3.00
C GLY A 206 15.46 -14.93 2.18
N TRP A 207 15.52 -14.59 0.90
CA TRP A 207 14.35 -14.62 0.02
C TRP A 207 13.70 -16.01 -0.06
N LYS A 208 14.46 -17.09 0.14
CA LYS A 208 13.94 -18.47 0.17
C LYS A 208 13.02 -18.74 1.35
N ASP A 209 13.29 -18.13 2.50
CA ASP A 209 12.43 -18.27 3.69
C ASP A 209 11.08 -17.58 3.44
N ILE A 210 11.14 -16.36 2.86
CA ILE A 210 9.96 -15.59 2.44
C ILE A 210 9.16 -16.36 1.38
N GLU A 211 9.84 -16.93 0.36
CA GLU A 211 9.21 -17.76 -0.68
C GLU A 211 8.51 -18.96 -0.07
N HIS A 212 9.15 -19.66 0.87
CA HIS A 212 8.59 -20.82 1.55
C HIS A 212 7.32 -20.45 2.32
N GLU A 213 7.32 -19.35 3.07
CA GLU A 213 6.13 -18.86 3.76
C GLU A 213 5.00 -18.52 2.78
N LEU A 214 5.28 -17.83 1.67
CA LEU A 214 4.28 -17.51 0.65
C LEU A 214 3.73 -18.74 -0.08
N VAL A 215 4.53 -19.77 -0.29
CA VAL A 215 4.11 -21.01 -0.98
C VAL A 215 3.30 -21.91 -0.06
N THR A 216 3.65 -21.97 1.22
CA THR A 216 2.97 -22.82 2.21
C THR A 216 1.78 -22.14 2.89
N TRP A 217 1.62 -20.83 2.68
CA TRP A 217 0.50 -20.09 3.21
C TRP A 217 -0.84 -20.68 2.74
N MET A 218 -1.76 -20.84 3.68
CA MET A 218 -3.13 -21.29 3.42
C MET A 218 -4.12 -20.16 3.66
N GLY A 219 -5.09 -20.07 2.75
CA GLY A 219 -6.25 -19.19 2.86
C GLY A 219 -6.90 -19.31 4.24
N ARG A 220 -7.01 -18.19 4.95
CA ARG A 220 -7.79 -18.15 6.18
C ARG A 220 -9.20 -17.70 5.85
N PRO A 221 -10.20 -18.58 5.99
CA PRO A 221 -11.56 -18.08 6.14
C PRO A 221 -11.57 -17.18 7.37
N THR A 222 -11.77 -15.88 7.17
CA THR A 222 -12.11 -14.96 8.26
C THR A 222 -13.29 -15.57 9.01
N GLN A 223 -13.44 -15.34 10.32
CA GLN A 223 -14.66 -15.74 11.04
C GLN A 223 -15.87 -15.23 10.26
N HIS A 224 -16.50 -16.15 9.53
CA HIS A 224 -17.56 -15.83 8.60
C HIS A 224 -18.78 -15.47 9.43
N ASP A 225 -19.37 -14.31 9.13
CA ASP A 225 -20.73 -14.04 9.58
C ASP A 225 -21.68 -14.98 8.84
N GLU A 226 -22.76 -15.37 9.49
CA GLU A 226 -23.87 -16.12 8.87
C GLU A 226 -24.46 -15.36 7.67
N THR A 227 -24.21 -14.03 7.59
CA THR A 227 -24.67 -13.17 6.50
C THR A 227 -23.82 -13.21 5.25
N TRP A 228 -22.67 -13.89 5.24
CA TRP A 228 -21.81 -13.97 4.05
C TRP A 228 -22.36 -14.97 3.05
N GLU A 229 -22.69 -14.49 1.85
CA GLU A 229 -23.05 -15.36 0.76
C GLU A 229 -21.80 -16.11 0.24
N SER A 230 -21.97 -17.32 -0.30
CA SER A 230 -20.85 -18.16 -0.75
C SER A 230 -19.93 -17.46 -1.75
N TRP A 231 -20.47 -16.56 -2.59
CA TRP A 231 -19.65 -15.81 -3.53
C TRP A 231 -18.75 -14.76 -2.85
N MET A 232 -19.14 -14.23 -1.69
CA MET A 232 -18.32 -13.27 -0.92
C MET A 232 -17.11 -13.99 -0.31
N VAL A 233 -17.31 -15.21 0.18
CA VAL A 233 -16.24 -16.07 0.67
C VAL A 233 -15.25 -16.39 -0.45
N VAL A 234 -15.75 -16.78 -1.62
CA VAL A 234 -14.93 -17.05 -2.81
C VAL A 234 -14.17 -15.79 -3.24
N ALA A 235 -14.83 -14.63 -3.27
CA ALA A 235 -14.18 -13.36 -3.61
C ALA A 235 -13.08 -13.01 -2.60
N TRP A 236 -13.33 -13.19 -1.30
CA TRP A 236 -12.33 -12.92 -0.26
C TRP A 236 -11.08 -13.79 -0.42
N LEU A 237 -11.28 -15.11 -0.58
CA LEU A 237 -10.17 -16.04 -0.81
C LEU A 237 -9.41 -15.72 -2.10
N ALA A 238 -10.13 -15.35 -3.16
CA ALA A 238 -9.51 -14.91 -4.41
C ALA A 238 -8.66 -13.64 -4.23
N VAL A 239 -9.13 -12.66 -3.43
CA VAL A 239 -8.34 -11.46 -3.14
C VAL A 239 -7.07 -11.80 -2.35
N GLN A 240 -7.17 -12.65 -1.33
CA GLN A 240 -5.99 -13.08 -0.58
C GLN A 240 -5.01 -13.84 -1.50
N GLU A 241 -5.50 -14.78 -2.31
CA GLU A 241 -4.65 -15.51 -3.26
C GLU A 241 -3.98 -14.58 -4.27
N SER A 242 -4.70 -13.56 -4.75
CA SER A 242 -4.12 -12.54 -5.64
C SER A 242 -2.96 -11.78 -4.97
N TRP A 243 -3.06 -11.50 -3.67
CA TRP A 243 -1.97 -10.89 -2.90
C TRP A 243 -0.78 -11.83 -2.77
N ARG A 244 -1.01 -13.10 -2.40
CA ARG A 244 0.05 -14.12 -2.28
C ARG A 244 0.87 -14.24 -3.58
N LEU A 245 0.19 -14.36 -4.71
CA LEU A 245 0.82 -14.45 -6.03
C LEU A 245 1.53 -13.16 -6.42
N THR A 246 0.99 -12.00 -6.04
CA THR A 246 1.60 -10.68 -6.29
C THR A 246 2.90 -10.52 -5.52
N LEU A 247 2.93 -10.96 -4.26
CA LEU A 247 4.13 -10.95 -3.44
C LEU A 247 5.20 -11.91 -3.99
N LEU A 248 4.82 -13.11 -4.45
CA LEU A 248 5.74 -14.03 -5.12
C LEU A 248 6.34 -13.42 -6.39
N ALA A 249 5.51 -12.88 -7.27
CA ALA A 249 5.98 -12.22 -8.48
C ALA A 249 6.92 -11.04 -8.16
N TYR A 250 6.56 -10.23 -7.16
CA TYR A 250 7.39 -9.11 -6.72
C TYR A 250 8.72 -9.57 -6.12
N LEU A 251 8.73 -10.60 -5.28
CA LEU A 251 9.93 -11.21 -4.71
C LEU A 251 10.90 -11.66 -5.80
N TYR A 252 10.40 -12.40 -6.80
CA TYR A 252 11.24 -12.88 -7.91
C TYR A 252 11.82 -11.71 -8.71
N LEU A 253 11.00 -10.74 -9.10
CA LEU A 253 11.44 -9.62 -9.93
C LEU A 253 12.44 -8.71 -9.19
N ALA A 254 12.11 -8.32 -7.95
CA ALA A 254 12.82 -7.27 -7.24
C ALA A 254 13.98 -7.78 -6.39
N VAL A 255 13.87 -8.98 -5.82
CA VAL A 255 14.91 -9.54 -4.93
C VAL A 255 15.77 -10.57 -5.66
N CYS A 256 15.16 -11.51 -6.38
CA CYS A 256 15.91 -12.52 -7.13
C CYS A 256 16.51 -11.97 -8.44
N GLY A 257 16.12 -10.76 -8.85
CA GLY A 257 16.55 -10.14 -10.09
C GLY A 257 16.02 -10.85 -11.34
N ALA A 258 14.93 -11.61 -11.18
CA ALA A 258 14.33 -12.43 -12.20
C ALA A 258 13.83 -11.58 -13.37
N SER A 259 13.81 -12.20 -14.54
CA SER A 259 13.27 -11.61 -15.77
C SER A 259 11.78 -11.93 -15.91
N SER A 260 11.02 -11.07 -16.60
CA SER A 260 9.57 -11.23 -16.71
C SER A 260 9.15 -12.49 -17.47
N ASP A 261 9.99 -13.05 -18.33
CA ASP A 261 9.78 -14.31 -19.07
C ASP A 261 10.10 -15.57 -18.26
N GLU A 262 10.64 -15.44 -17.05
CA GLU A 262 10.90 -16.61 -16.22
C GLU A 262 9.59 -17.37 -15.91
N PRO A 263 9.59 -18.71 -16.02
CA PRO A 263 8.37 -19.51 -15.86
C PRO A 263 7.62 -19.27 -14.55
N ARG A 264 8.36 -19.05 -13.45
CA ARG A 264 7.77 -18.76 -12.14
C ARG A 264 7.03 -17.43 -12.10
N VAL A 265 7.60 -16.38 -12.72
CA VAL A 265 6.99 -15.05 -12.81
C VAL A 265 5.75 -15.11 -13.70
N GLN A 266 5.86 -15.72 -14.88
CA GLN A 266 4.74 -15.88 -15.81
C GLN A 266 3.57 -16.67 -15.21
N MET A 267 3.88 -17.73 -14.44
CA MET A 267 2.87 -18.51 -13.73
C MET A 267 2.13 -17.67 -12.69
N CYS A 268 2.86 -16.94 -11.83
CA CYS A 268 2.26 -16.08 -10.82
C CYS A 268 1.33 -15.06 -11.46
N VAL A 269 1.78 -14.34 -12.49
CA VAL A 269 0.95 -13.32 -13.13
C VAL A 269 -0.25 -13.91 -13.86
N SER A 270 -0.08 -15.03 -14.56
CA SER A 270 -1.22 -15.71 -15.21
C SER A 270 -2.29 -16.11 -14.20
N GLN A 271 -1.88 -16.64 -13.04
CA GLN A 271 -2.79 -16.98 -11.95
C GLN A 271 -3.43 -15.75 -11.33
N ILE A 272 -2.70 -14.64 -11.12
CA ILE A 272 -3.27 -13.37 -10.64
C ILE A 272 -4.44 -12.95 -11.53
N LEU A 273 -4.26 -12.96 -12.85
CA LEU A 273 -5.29 -12.55 -13.80
C LEU A 273 -6.50 -13.49 -13.80
N GLN A 274 -6.27 -14.80 -13.66
CA GLN A 274 -7.35 -15.79 -13.54
C GLN A 274 -8.15 -15.58 -12.25
N VAL A 275 -7.46 -15.44 -11.12
CA VAL A 275 -8.06 -15.26 -9.79
C VAL A 275 -8.83 -13.95 -9.70
N ILE A 276 -8.29 -12.85 -10.22
CA ILE A 276 -9.03 -11.58 -10.29
C ILE A 276 -10.27 -11.71 -11.19
N GLY A 277 -10.18 -12.50 -12.26
CA GLY A 277 -11.30 -12.77 -13.17
C GLY A 277 -12.45 -13.54 -12.52
N THR A 278 -12.23 -14.28 -11.43
CA THR A 278 -13.31 -15.00 -10.72
C THR A 278 -14.10 -14.10 -9.77
N VAL A 279 -13.53 -12.97 -9.38
CA VAL A 279 -14.18 -12.00 -8.49
C VAL A 279 -15.26 -11.26 -9.26
N LYS A 280 -16.53 -11.53 -8.92
CA LYS A 280 -17.68 -10.86 -9.52
C LYS A 280 -17.60 -9.36 -9.27
N LYS A 281 -17.81 -8.57 -10.33
CA LYS A 281 -18.11 -7.15 -10.18
C LYS A 281 -19.46 -7.04 -9.47
N HIS A 282 -19.49 -6.35 -8.34
CA HIS A 282 -20.74 -6.01 -7.70
C HIS A 282 -21.51 -5.05 -8.63
N GLU A 283 -22.84 -5.17 -8.67
CA GLU A 283 -23.71 -4.23 -9.41
C GLU A 283 -23.69 -2.80 -8.84
N SER A 284 -23.00 -2.60 -7.70
CA SER A 284 -22.90 -1.30 -7.05
C SER A 284 -21.78 -0.52 -7.73
N PRO A 285 -22.06 0.67 -8.29
CA PRO A 285 -21.06 1.50 -8.96
C PRO A 285 -20.02 2.07 -7.97
N HIS A 286 -20.19 1.86 -6.66
CA HIS A 286 -19.40 2.47 -5.60
C HIS A 286 -18.51 1.49 -4.83
N ALA A 287 -18.76 0.18 -4.93
CA ALA A 287 -18.01 -0.85 -4.20
C ALA A 287 -17.16 -1.68 -5.17
N SER A 288 -15.84 -1.49 -5.13
CA SER A 288 -14.88 -2.22 -5.93
C SER A 288 -13.76 -2.77 -5.05
N ILE A 289 -13.25 -3.95 -5.41
CA ILE A 289 -12.04 -4.46 -4.77
C ILE A 289 -10.85 -3.73 -5.39
N PRO A 290 -9.99 -3.11 -4.57
CA PRO A 290 -8.96 -2.25 -5.10
C PRO A 290 -7.70 -3.07 -5.43
N PHE A 291 -7.68 -3.70 -6.62
CA PHE A 291 -6.59 -4.56 -7.13
C PHE A 291 -5.36 -3.80 -7.68
N PHE A 292 -5.09 -2.57 -7.24
CA PHE A 292 -4.05 -1.72 -7.84
C PHE A 292 -2.66 -2.37 -7.84
N ILE A 293 -2.19 -2.87 -6.70
CA ILE A 293 -0.83 -3.42 -6.59
C ILE A 293 -0.71 -4.69 -7.45
N GLN A 294 -1.76 -5.51 -7.47
CA GLN A 294 -1.85 -6.69 -8.33
C GLN A 294 -1.79 -6.32 -9.81
N TYR A 295 -2.58 -5.33 -10.23
CA TYR A 295 -2.53 -4.80 -11.60
C TYR A 295 -1.17 -4.21 -11.92
N LEU A 296 -0.57 -3.47 -11.00
CA LEU A 296 0.74 -2.85 -11.21
C LEU A 296 1.82 -3.91 -11.43
N ILE A 297 1.91 -4.94 -10.57
CA ILE A 297 2.86 -6.04 -10.76
C ILE A 297 2.58 -6.81 -12.06
N ALA A 298 1.32 -7.12 -12.36
CA ALA A 298 0.96 -7.79 -13.61
C ALA A 298 1.35 -6.98 -14.85
N SER A 299 1.18 -5.66 -14.81
CA SER A 299 1.57 -4.73 -15.86
C SER A 299 3.09 -4.59 -16.00
N LYS A 300 3.84 -4.64 -14.89
CA LYS A 300 5.32 -4.58 -14.90
C LYS A 300 5.95 -5.78 -15.60
N VAL A 301 5.34 -6.97 -15.53
CA VAL A 301 5.85 -8.21 -16.18
C VAL A 301 5.72 -8.17 -17.72
N GLY A 302 5.32 -7.05 -18.32
CA GLY A 302 5.26 -6.90 -19.77
C GLY A 302 4.17 -7.75 -20.44
N ILE A 303 3.29 -8.37 -19.66
CA ILE A 303 2.11 -9.08 -20.17
C ILE A 303 1.26 -8.14 -21.05
N CYS A 304 1.23 -6.84 -20.73
CA CYS A 304 0.58 -5.81 -21.53
C CYS A 304 1.37 -5.34 -22.77
N ALA A 305 2.69 -5.52 -22.81
CA ALA A 305 3.53 -5.09 -23.93
C ALA A 305 3.46 -6.05 -25.14
N SER A 306 3.18 -7.35 -24.89
CA SER A 306 3.24 -8.38 -25.93
C SER A 306 1.90 -8.73 -26.60
N ARG A 307 0.74 -8.32 -26.05
CA ARG A 307 -0.58 -8.69 -26.58
C ARG A 307 -1.63 -7.57 -26.44
N GLU A 308 -2.31 -7.22 -27.54
CA GLU A 308 -3.46 -6.30 -27.54
C GLU A 308 -4.55 -6.70 -26.53
N LYS A 309 -4.70 -8.01 -26.30
CA LYS A 309 -5.64 -8.60 -25.34
C LYS A 309 -5.43 -8.16 -23.90
N HIS A 310 -4.34 -7.48 -23.54
CA HIS A 310 -4.06 -7.06 -22.16
C HIS A 310 -4.11 -5.53 -21.94
N ARG A 311 -4.54 -4.75 -22.96
CA ARG A 311 -4.93 -3.33 -22.82
C ARG A 311 -6.07 -3.11 -21.82
N TRP A 312 -6.83 -4.15 -21.47
CA TRP A 312 -7.86 -4.04 -20.44
C TRP A 312 -7.27 -3.70 -19.07
N ILE A 313 -6.05 -4.15 -18.72
CA ILE A 313 -5.41 -3.79 -17.44
C ILE A 313 -5.13 -2.28 -17.38
N ARG A 314 -4.71 -1.70 -18.51
CA ARG A 314 -4.60 -0.24 -18.66
C ARG A 314 -5.95 0.44 -18.42
N ASN A 315 -7.01 -0.05 -19.08
CA ASN A 315 -8.36 0.51 -18.89
C ASN A 315 -8.87 0.35 -17.46
N LYS A 316 -8.43 -0.71 -16.75
CA LYS A 316 -8.72 -0.95 -15.34
C LYS A 316 -8.01 0.04 -14.43
N MET A 317 -6.74 0.33 -14.69
CA MET A 317 -5.98 1.35 -13.96
C MET A 317 -6.53 2.76 -14.18
N LEU A 318 -7.03 3.06 -15.39
CA LEU A 318 -7.71 4.32 -15.71
C LEU A 318 -9.12 4.40 -15.14
N ASN A 319 -9.70 3.29 -14.67
CA ASN A 319 -11.04 3.27 -14.12
C ASN A 319 -11.04 3.79 -12.67
N LYS A 320 -11.39 5.06 -12.52
CA LYS A 320 -11.48 5.75 -11.22
C LYS A 320 -12.36 5.03 -10.19
N THR A 321 -13.37 4.25 -10.60
CA THR A 321 -14.20 3.54 -9.63
C THR A 321 -13.51 2.33 -9.02
N GLU A 322 -12.57 1.71 -9.72
CA GLU A 322 -11.82 0.52 -9.26
C GLU A 322 -10.54 0.89 -8.49
N THR A 323 -10.13 2.16 -8.55
CA THR A 323 -8.90 2.68 -7.94
C THR A 323 -9.14 3.65 -6.77
N LYS A 324 -10.41 4.02 -6.52
CA LYS A 324 -10.87 4.97 -5.49
C LYS A 324 -10.34 4.74 -4.06
N PHE A 325 -9.97 3.52 -3.69
CA PHE A 325 -9.45 3.23 -2.34
C PHE A 325 -7.95 3.40 -2.19
N TRP A 326 -7.23 3.49 -3.32
CA TRP A 326 -5.83 3.84 -3.29
C TRP A 326 -5.75 5.36 -3.22
N LYS A 327 -5.18 5.88 -2.13
CA LYS A 327 -4.88 7.31 -1.96
C LYS A 327 -3.83 7.83 -2.94
N VAL A 328 -3.37 6.96 -3.83
CA VAL A 328 -2.44 7.25 -4.90
C VAL A 328 -3.28 7.27 -6.18
N GLN A 329 -3.11 8.32 -7.00
CA GLN A 329 -3.77 8.42 -8.30
C GLN A 329 -3.20 7.34 -9.23
N VAL A 330 -3.88 6.20 -9.30
CA VAL A 330 -3.43 5.02 -10.05
C VAL A 330 -3.24 5.33 -11.54
N GLU A 331 -4.00 6.28 -12.08
CA GLU A 331 -3.88 6.75 -13.47
C GLU A 331 -2.51 7.35 -13.80
N GLU A 332 -1.81 7.95 -12.82
CA GLU A 332 -0.47 8.52 -13.00
C GLU A 332 0.61 7.46 -13.26
N PHE A 333 0.33 6.18 -12.96
CA PHE A 333 1.25 5.09 -13.27
C PHE A 333 1.15 4.61 -14.72
N VAL A 334 0.10 4.99 -15.44
CA VAL A 334 -0.13 4.56 -16.83
C VAL A 334 0.99 5.07 -17.77
N PRO A 335 1.39 6.35 -17.73
CA PRO A 335 2.52 6.84 -18.53
C PRO A 335 3.84 6.12 -18.23
N VAL A 336 4.11 5.77 -16.97
CA VAL A 336 5.31 5.01 -16.56
C VAL A 336 5.31 3.62 -17.21
N LEU A 337 4.15 2.95 -17.19
CA LEU A 337 3.98 1.64 -17.80
C LEU A 337 4.06 1.72 -19.33
N GLU A 338 3.52 2.77 -19.95
CA GLU A 338 3.64 3.00 -21.40
C GLU A 338 5.10 3.20 -21.80
N HIS A 339 5.88 3.97 -21.04
CA HIS A 339 7.31 4.09 -21.27
C HIS A 339 8.03 2.74 -21.15
N LEU A 340 7.70 1.93 -20.13
CA LEU A 340 8.28 0.59 -19.97
C LEU A 340 7.95 -0.33 -21.14
N TRP A 341 6.68 -0.36 -21.58
CA TRP A 341 6.19 -1.25 -22.62
C TRP A 341 6.74 -0.89 -24.01
N HIS A 342 6.85 0.40 -24.33
CA HIS A 342 7.41 0.86 -25.61
C HIS A 342 8.94 0.96 -25.59
N GLY A 343 9.56 0.97 -24.40
CA GLY A 343 11.01 0.98 -24.21
C GLY A 343 11.58 -0.43 -24.02
N ALA A 344 11.89 -0.79 -22.78
CA ALA A 344 12.55 -2.07 -22.47
C ALA A 344 11.75 -3.27 -22.97
N GLY A 345 10.42 -3.25 -22.79
CA GLY A 345 9.51 -4.33 -23.19
C GLY A 345 9.08 -4.33 -24.66
N SER A 346 9.62 -3.43 -25.49
CA SER A 346 9.17 -3.28 -26.87
C SER A 346 9.34 -4.59 -27.65
N GLY A 347 8.35 -4.99 -28.44
CA GLY A 347 8.41 -6.24 -29.21
C GLY A 347 8.28 -7.49 -28.34
N GLY A 348 7.75 -7.38 -27.13
CA GLY A 348 7.56 -8.50 -26.21
C GLY A 348 8.86 -8.95 -25.54
N ARG A 349 9.90 -8.12 -25.55
CA ARG A 349 11.14 -8.40 -24.81
C ARG A 349 10.84 -8.49 -23.32
N PRO A 350 11.51 -9.40 -22.61
CA PRO A 350 11.32 -9.49 -21.19
C PRO A 350 11.94 -8.29 -20.49
N VAL A 351 11.34 -7.93 -19.35
CA VAL A 351 11.72 -6.78 -18.54
C VAL A 351 12.05 -7.21 -17.13
N ARG A 352 12.94 -6.45 -16.49
CA ARG A 352 13.40 -6.66 -15.12
C ARG A 352 12.89 -5.53 -14.23
N TRP A 353 13.02 -5.72 -12.92
CA TRP A 353 12.66 -4.68 -11.94
C TRP A 353 13.39 -3.35 -12.18
N CYS A 354 14.66 -3.37 -12.59
CA CYS A 354 15.43 -2.17 -12.88
C CYS A 354 14.88 -1.37 -14.07
N ASP A 355 14.30 -2.02 -15.08
CA ASP A 355 13.70 -1.35 -16.23
C ASP A 355 12.46 -0.54 -15.82
N TYR A 356 11.69 -1.09 -14.87
CA TYR A 356 10.57 -0.38 -14.26
C TYR A 356 11.03 0.83 -13.46
N VAL A 357 12.04 0.66 -12.58
CA VAL A 357 12.59 1.76 -11.77
C VAL A 357 13.09 2.89 -12.68
N TYR A 358 13.81 2.54 -13.75
CA TYR A 358 14.26 3.51 -14.75
C TYR A 358 13.09 4.26 -15.40
N SER A 359 12.04 3.55 -15.81
CA SER A 359 10.86 4.19 -16.41
C SER A 359 10.18 5.16 -15.44
N ARG A 360 10.13 4.83 -14.14
CA ARG A 360 9.58 5.72 -13.10
C ARG A 360 10.46 6.95 -12.88
N GLU A 361 11.78 6.82 -12.96
CA GLU A 361 12.69 7.95 -12.81
C GLU A 361 12.60 8.93 -13.98
N VAL A 362 12.35 8.43 -15.19
CA VAL A 362 12.19 9.25 -16.40
C VAL A 362 10.82 9.93 -16.46
N ILE A 363 9.77 9.24 -16.04
CA ILE A 363 8.39 9.75 -16.09
C ILE A 363 7.95 10.18 -14.68
N PRO A 364 7.95 11.50 -14.39
CA PRO A 364 7.57 11.98 -13.07
C PRO A 364 6.09 11.67 -12.80
N ILE A 365 5.81 11.09 -11.63
CA ILE A 365 4.46 10.96 -11.10
C ILE A 365 4.19 12.17 -10.21
N VAL A 366 3.21 12.98 -10.58
CA VAL A 366 2.73 14.09 -9.74
C VAL A 366 1.67 13.51 -8.81
N LEU A 367 1.96 13.40 -7.50
CA LEU A 367 0.96 12.97 -6.50
C LEU A 367 0.00 14.10 -6.16
#